data_AF-A0A1X2HIL5-F1
#
_entry.id   AF-A0A1X2HIL5-F1
#
_cell.length_a   1.000
_cell.length_b   1.000
_cell.length_c   1.000
_cell.angle_alpha   90.00
_cell.angle_beta   90.00
_cell.angle_gamma   90.00
#
_symmetry.space_group_name_H-M   'P 1'
#
loop_
_entity.id
_entity.type
_entity.pdbx_description
1 polymer ?
#
loop_
_entity_poly.entity_id
_entity_poly.type
_entity_poly.pdbx_seq_one_letter_code
_entity_poly.pdbx_strand_id
1 'polypeptide(L)'
;MHRASTLVARRFIVNMAPKIPDIGKVRELIPPLSGDLHKGQAGRVGVIGGSEDYTGAPFFSGVASMKLGADLCHIFCEPGAGTVIKSYSPDLIVHPYMRTSQKGGSVKEIVDQITGVFTRLHVLVVGPGLSRDKLMQDVAREIMLKARELNMAIVVDADGLFLVQNHPETVKDYAKAVLTPNVVEFQRLCERMQINPKEGNPDEVALRLSQALGGVIIVQKGPTDLITNGKEVLKCEQQGGLRRVGGQGDILSGTLGTFLAWAKAYEEGVWQHSGEIQSQDVAMFAAWGACTITRDSSRRGFQKYGRALLTSQMLEEIGPSYVSFVGGNKL
;
A
#
# COMPACT_ATOMS: atom_id res chain seq x y z
N MET A 1 -35.85 -20.41 -35.35
CA MET A 1 -35.68 -20.24 -33.88
C MET A 1 -34.48 -21.08 -33.48
N HIS A 2 -33.34 -20.61 -32.95
CA HIS A 2 -32.96 -19.39 -32.27
C HIS A 2 -31.62 -18.86 -32.82
N ARG A 3 -31.57 -17.54 -33.10
CA ARG A 3 -30.37 -16.72 -33.06
C ARG A 3 -30.50 -15.81 -31.85
N ALA A 4 -29.59 -15.93 -30.89
CA ALA A 4 -29.24 -15.01 -29.79
C ALA A 4 -28.25 -15.80 -28.92
N SER A 5 -27.08 -15.34 -28.49
CA SER A 5 -26.59 -13.99 -28.25
C SER A 5 -25.08 -14.08 -28.04
N THR A 6 -24.27 -13.66 -29.02
CA THR A 6 -22.82 -13.49 -28.84
C THR A 6 -22.48 -12.05 -29.21
N LEU A 7 -22.89 -11.13 -28.35
CA LEU A 7 -22.54 -9.71 -28.41
C LEU A 7 -22.68 -9.20 -26.97
N VAL A 8 -21.57 -9.08 -26.25
CA VAL A 8 -21.03 -7.82 -25.70
C VAL A 8 -19.66 -8.16 -25.08
N ALA A 9 -18.61 -7.94 -25.85
CA ALA A 9 -17.30 -7.57 -25.32
C ALA A 9 -16.82 -6.40 -26.17
N ARG A 10 -17.49 -5.25 -26.01
CA ARG A 10 -17.05 -4.01 -26.64
C ARG A 10 -15.69 -3.65 -26.03
N ARG A 11 -14.67 -3.78 -26.87
CA ARG A 11 -13.34 -3.19 -26.78
C ARG A 11 -13.48 -1.70 -26.39
N PHE A 12 -13.40 -1.41 -25.10
CA PHE A 12 -13.10 -0.08 -24.59
C PHE A 12 -11.67 -0.11 -24.04
N ILE A 13 -10.71 -0.33 -24.93
CA ILE A 13 -9.34 0.11 -24.66
C ILE A 13 -9.31 1.52 -25.21
N VAL A 14 -9.65 2.49 -24.35
CA VAL A 14 -9.37 3.89 -24.66
C VAL A 14 -7.84 3.96 -24.70
N ASN A 15 -7.31 4.23 -25.89
CA ASN A 15 -5.89 4.42 -26.12
C ASN A 15 -5.46 5.74 -25.45
N MET A 16 -5.38 5.75 -24.11
CA MET A 16 -4.89 6.90 -23.35
C MET A 16 -3.40 6.72 -23.13
N ALA A 17 -2.61 7.67 -23.62
CA ALA A 17 -1.20 7.73 -23.30
C ALA A 17 -1.03 7.76 -21.76
N PRO A 18 -0.11 6.96 -21.20
CA PRO A 18 0.19 6.98 -19.78
C PRO A 18 0.60 8.38 -19.34
N LYS A 19 0.12 8.80 -18.17
CA LYS A 19 0.32 10.17 -17.69
C LYS A 19 1.30 10.19 -16.53
N ILE A 20 2.09 11.25 -16.46
CA ILE A 20 2.74 11.68 -15.23
C ILE A 20 1.77 12.69 -14.59
N PRO A 21 1.37 12.52 -13.32
CA PRO A 21 0.47 13.48 -12.67
C PRO A 21 1.15 14.83 -12.46
N ASP A 22 0.35 15.88 -12.32
CA ASP A 22 0.85 17.17 -11.86
C ASP A 22 1.39 17.04 -10.43
N ILE A 23 2.70 17.23 -10.27
CA ILE A 23 3.39 17.08 -8.99
C ILE A 23 2.85 18.08 -7.95
N GLY A 24 2.41 19.27 -8.37
CA GLY A 24 1.76 20.24 -7.49
C GLY A 24 0.52 19.66 -6.83
N LYS A 25 -0.33 18.98 -7.63
CA LYS A 25 -1.52 18.30 -7.11
C LYS A 25 -1.19 17.13 -6.20
N VAL A 26 -0.17 16.32 -6.52
CA VAL A 26 0.26 15.24 -5.62
C VAL A 26 0.74 15.81 -4.28
N ARG A 27 1.49 16.91 -4.30
CA ARG A 27 1.95 17.59 -3.08
C ARG A 27 0.81 18.15 -2.25
N GLU A 28 -0.30 18.57 -2.86
CA GLU A 28 -1.47 19.07 -2.11
C GLU A 28 -2.10 18.04 -1.18
N LEU A 29 -1.93 16.74 -1.46
CA LEU A 29 -2.37 15.68 -0.54
C LEU A 29 -1.64 15.73 0.80
N ILE A 30 -0.45 16.30 0.86
CA ILE A 30 0.39 16.30 2.06
C ILE A 30 -0.09 17.42 3.01
N PRO A 31 -0.52 17.10 4.24
CA PRO A 31 -0.96 18.10 5.21
C PRO A 31 0.19 19.07 5.55
N PRO A 32 -0.10 20.35 5.77
CA PRO A 32 0.91 21.30 6.24
C PRO A 32 1.32 20.97 7.68
N LEU A 33 2.58 21.22 8.02
CA LEU A 33 2.99 21.27 9.43
C LEU A 33 2.44 22.56 10.05
N SER A 34 1.47 22.43 10.96
CA SER A 34 0.85 23.55 11.67
C SER A 34 0.65 23.18 13.14
N GLY A 35 0.78 24.18 14.03
CA GLY A 35 0.44 24.05 15.44
C GLY A 35 -1.07 23.85 15.69
N ASP A 36 -1.90 24.09 14.67
CA ASP A 36 -3.36 23.94 14.75
C ASP A 36 -3.82 22.49 14.54
N LEU A 37 -2.96 21.62 14.02
CA LEU A 37 -3.25 20.19 13.85
C LEU A 37 -2.84 19.42 15.11
N HIS A 38 -3.74 18.58 15.59
CA HIS A 38 -3.53 17.71 16.73
C HIS A 38 -3.01 16.33 16.32
N LYS A 39 -2.32 15.67 17.25
CA LYS A 39 -1.77 14.33 17.07
C LYS A 39 -2.80 13.34 16.54
N GLY A 40 -2.49 12.74 15.41
CA GLY A 40 -3.30 11.76 14.69
C GLY A 40 -4.04 12.33 13.48
N GLN A 41 -4.14 13.65 13.32
CA GLN A 41 -4.77 14.26 12.13
C GLN A 41 -3.88 14.13 10.88
N ALA A 42 -2.57 14.03 11.04
CA ALA A 42 -1.63 13.82 9.93
C ALA A 42 -1.33 12.33 9.65
N GLY A 43 -2.17 11.41 10.13
CA GLY A 43 -2.17 10.02 9.68
C GLY A 43 -2.00 9.00 10.78
N ARG A 44 -2.85 7.96 10.76
CA ARG A 44 -2.80 6.82 11.68
C ARG A 44 -2.84 5.54 10.87
N VAL A 45 -1.71 4.86 10.77
CA VAL A 45 -1.49 3.70 9.90
C VAL A 45 -1.50 2.42 10.73
N GLY A 46 -2.24 1.40 10.31
CA GLY A 46 -2.16 0.06 10.91
C GLY A 46 -1.49 -0.93 9.96
N VAL A 47 -0.49 -1.68 10.41
CA VAL A 47 0.16 -2.75 9.64
C VAL A 47 -0.26 -4.11 10.22
N ILE A 48 -0.84 -4.97 9.39
CA ILE A 48 -1.22 -6.36 9.70
C ILE A 48 -0.18 -7.28 9.07
N GLY A 49 0.58 -7.98 9.91
CA GLY A 49 1.70 -8.79 9.45
C GLY A 49 2.50 -9.37 10.60
N GLY A 50 3.79 -9.61 10.41
CA GLY A 50 4.69 -10.10 11.45
C GLY A 50 4.34 -11.47 12.02
N SER A 51 4.97 -12.50 11.47
CA SER A 51 5.02 -13.86 12.03
C SER A 51 6.37 -14.15 12.67
N GLU A 52 6.50 -15.32 13.30
CA GLU A 52 7.72 -15.83 13.96
C GLU A 52 9.04 -15.41 13.30
N ASP A 53 9.24 -15.75 12.02
CA ASP A 53 10.50 -15.43 11.30
C ASP A 53 10.50 -14.04 10.64
N TYR A 54 9.34 -13.49 10.32
CA TYR A 54 9.21 -12.30 9.47
C TYR A 54 8.91 -11.03 10.26
N THR A 55 9.84 -10.68 11.15
CA THR A 55 9.71 -9.51 12.05
C THR A 55 10.16 -8.20 11.41
N GLY A 56 11.10 -8.26 10.45
CA GLY A 56 11.66 -7.07 9.80
C GLY A 56 10.68 -6.36 8.86
N ALA A 57 9.90 -7.10 8.09
CA ALA A 57 8.94 -6.56 7.12
C ALA A 57 7.90 -5.59 7.73
N PRO A 58 7.14 -5.97 8.78
CA PRO A 58 6.20 -5.05 9.40
C PRO A 58 6.90 -3.86 10.08
N PHE A 59 8.13 -4.06 10.60
CA PHE A 59 8.95 -2.97 11.13
C PHE A 59 9.31 -1.96 10.04
N PHE A 60 9.83 -2.41 8.89
CA PHE A 60 10.20 -1.51 7.79
C PHE A 60 8.99 -0.74 7.25
N SER A 61 7.84 -1.39 7.12
CA SER A 61 6.59 -0.73 6.71
C SER A 61 6.12 0.30 7.75
N GLY A 62 6.14 -0.05 9.03
CA GLY A 62 5.73 0.86 10.09
C GLY A 62 6.64 2.07 10.24
N VAL A 63 7.97 1.87 10.29
CA VAL A 63 8.94 2.96 10.40
C VAL A 63 8.97 3.80 9.13
N ALA A 64 8.81 3.22 7.94
CA ALA A 64 8.69 4.00 6.72
C ALA A 64 7.48 4.94 6.76
N SER A 65 6.37 4.49 7.35
CA SER A 65 5.17 5.33 7.55
C SER A 65 5.49 6.51 8.47
N MET A 66 6.08 6.24 9.64
CA MET A 66 6.44 7.27 10.62
C MET A 66 7.47 8.26 10.06
N LYS A 67 8.52 7.77 9.38
CA LYS A 67 9.55 8.63 8.78
C LYS A 67 9.03 9.50 7.63
N LEU A 68 8.00 9.04 6.91
CA LEU A 68 7.36 9.85 5.88
C LEU A 68 6.49 10.96 6.49
N GLY A 69 5.87 10.70 7.65
CA GLY A 69 5.13 11.71 8.41
C GLY A 69 3.76 11.28 8.91
N ALA A 70 3.48 9.97 9.01
CA ALA A 70 2.32 9.51 9.79
C ALA A 70 2.55 9.81 11.29
N ASP A 71 1.53 10.31 11.98
CA ASP A 71 1.61 10.65 13.40
C ASP A 71 1.71 9.40 14.29
N LEU A 72 1.05 8.32 13.89
CA LEU A 72 1.00 7.06 14.64
C LEU A 72 1.03 5.87 13.69
N CYS A 73 1.81 4.86 14.08
CA CYS A 73 1.80 3.56 13.43
C CYS A 73 1.52 2.44 14.44
N HIS A 74 0.52 1.63 14.12
CA HIS A 74 0.13 0.46 14.87
C HIS A 74 0.59 -0.79 14.10
N ILE A 75 1.20 -1.76 14.78
CA ILE A 75 1.55 -3.06 14.17
C ILE A 75 0.78 -4.16 14.86
N PHE A 76 0.00 -4.93 14.12
CA PHE A 76 -0.71 -6.12 14.61
C PHE A 76 0.02 -7.36 14.12
N CYS A 77 0.56 -8.13 15.06
CA CYS A 77 1.46 -9.23 14.77
C CYS A 77 1.34 -10.37 15.77
N GLU A 78 2.05 -11.46 15.50
CA GLU A 78 2.19 -12.58 16.44
C GLU A 78 2.99 -12.14 17.68
N PRO A 79 2.71 -12.67 18.90
CA PRO A 79 3.47 -12.36 20.12
C PRO A 79 5.00 -12.48 20.02
N GLY A 80 5.52 -13.50 19.34
CA GLY A 80 6.95 -13.68 19.13
C GLY A 80 7.55 -12.53 18.33
N ALA A 81 6.92 -12.22 17.18
CA ALA A 81 7.29 -11.08 16.36
C ALA A 81 7.16 -9.75 17.10
N GLY A 82 6.10 -9.57 17.87
CA GLY A 82 5.84 -8.34 18.61
C GLY A 82 6.91 -8.01 19.63
N THR A 83 7.49 -9.02 20.28
CA THR A 83 8.61 -8.83 21.23
C THR A 83 9.84 -8.29 20.52
N VAL A 84 10.17 -8.87 19.36
CA VAL A 84 11.31 -8.46 18.54
C VAL A 84 11.10 -7.06 17.97
N ILE A 85 9.93 -6.77 17.37
CA ILE A 85 9.63 -5.48 16.75
C ILE A 85 9.69 -4.34 17.78
N LYS A 86 9.18 -4.55 19.00
CA LYS A 86 9.26 -3.56 20.10
C LYS A 86 10.70 -3.21 20.47
N SER A 87 11.65 -4.13 20.27
CA SER A 87 13.07 -3.88 20.54
C SER A 87 13.75 -3.02 19.46
N TYR A 88 13.19 -2.95 18.25
CA TYR A 88 13.75 -2.16 17.15
C TYR A 88 13.42 -0.68 17.22
N SER A 89 12.23 -0.30 17.71
CA SER A 89 11.83 1.10 17.88
C SER A 89 10.77 1.27 18.97
N PRO A 90 10.95 2.24 19.89
CA PRO A 90 9.95 2.57 20.91
C PRO A 90 8.78 3.42 20.37
N ASP A 91 8.88 3.96 19.15
CA ASP A 91 7.86 4.84 18.55
C ASP A 91 6.65 4.07 18.00
N LEU A 92 6.81 2.77 17.72
CA LEU A 92 5.77 1.90 17.16
C LEU A 92 4.82 1.40 18.25
N ILE A 93 3.51 1.44 17.98
CA ILE A 93 2.51 0.86 18.88
C ILE A 93 2.25 -0.58 18.45
N VAL A 94 2.89 -1.53 19.13
CA VAL A 94 2.86 -2.96 18.73
C VAL A 94 1.82 -3.75 19.52
N HIS A 95 0.85 -4.32 18.81
CA HIS A 95 -0.27 -5.12 19.26
C HIS A 95 -0.06 -6.62 18.93
N PRO A 96 0.40 -7.44 19.89
CA PRO A 96 0.69 -8.86 19.67
C PRO A 96 -0.58 -9.74 19.68
N TYR A 97 -1.56 -9.43 18.83
CA TYR A 97 -2.89 -10.05 18.84
C TYR A 97 -3.04 -11.21 17.85
N MET A 98 -2.25 -11.25 16.78
CA MET A 98 -2.33 -12.32 15.79
C MET A 98 -1.84 -13.66 16.37
N ARG A 99 -2.28 -14.78 15.80
CA ARG A 99 -1.88 -16.13 16.23
C ARG A 99 -1.68 -17.01 15.00
N THR A 100 -0.72 -17.93 15.10
CA THR A 100 -0.52 -19.01 14.13
C THR A 100 -1.38 -20.21 14.47
N SER A 101 -1.65 -21.08 13.48
CA SER A 101 -2.45 -22.29 13.67
C SER A 101 -1.91 -23.19 14.80
N GLN A 102 -0.58 -23.21 15.00
CA GLN A 102 0.06 -24.00 16.06
C GLN A 102 -0.29 -23.48 17.47
N LYS A 103 -0.37 -22.16 17.65
CA LYS A 103 -0.69 -21.54 18.95
C LYS A 103 -2.20 -21.52 19.23
N GLY A 104 -3.01 -21.77 18.20
CA GLY A 104 -4.47 -21.74 18.28
C GLY A 104 -5.03 -20.34 18.49
N GLY A 105 -6.35 -20.26 18.63
CA GLY A 105 -7.09 -19.02 18.82
C GLY A 105 -8.32 -18.97 17.91
N SER A 106 -9.39 -18.35 18.40
CA SER A 106 -10.59 -18.12 17.61
C SER A 106 -10.36 -16.97 16.63
N VAL A 107 -10.62 -17.19 15.34
CA VAL A 107 -10.60 -16.12 14.32
C VAL A 107 -11.44 -14.94 14.79
N LYS A 108 -12.65 -15.21 15.29
CA LYS A 108 -13.58 -14.16 15.76
C LYS A 108 -12.99 -13.33 16.89
N GLU A 109 -12.39 -13.96 17.90
CA GLU A 109 -11.83 -13.23 19.06
C GLU A 109 -10.66 -12.35 18.65
N ILE A 110 -9.77 -12.87 17.81
CA ILE A 110 -8.61 -12.11 17.31
C ILE A 110 -9.07 -10.92 16.46
N VAL A 111 -10.04 -11.14 15.56
CA VAL A 111 -10.62 -10.10 14.71
C VAL A 111 -11.31 -9.04 15.57
N ASP A 112 -12.14 -9.42 16.55
CA ASP A 112 -12.83 -8.49 17.45
C ASP A 112 -11.81 -7.63 18.23
N GLN A 113 -10.70 -8.22 18.69
CA GLN A 113 -9.65 -7.50 19.40
C GLN A 113 -8.91 -6.49 18.50
N ILE A 114 -8.60 -6.85 17.27
CA ILE A 114 -7.91 -5.98 16.31
C ILE A 114 -8.84 -4.86 15.82
N THR A 115 -10.08 -5.21 15.46
CA THR A 115 -11.07 -4.24 14.97
C THR A 115 -11.50 -3.22 16.02
N GLY A 116 -11.38 -3.56 17.32
CA GLY A 116 -11.54 -2.59 18.41
C GLY A 116 -10.60 -1.38 18.34
N VAL A 117 -9.51 -1.45 17.56
CA VAL A 117 -8.55 -0.35 17.34
C VAL A 117 -8.85 0.42 16.05
N PHE A 118 -9.73 -0.06 15.16
CA PHE A 118 -9.96 0.52 13.83
C PHE A 118 -10.43 1.98 13.85
N THR A 119 -11.20 2.39 14.86
CA THR A 119 -11.63 3.79 15.01
C THR A 119 -10.46 4.77 15.17
N ARG A 120 -9.28 4.26 15.49
CA ARG A 120 -8.04 5.03 15.63
C ARG A 120 -7.20 4.99 14.36
N LEU A 121 -7.63 4.32 13.28
CA LEU A 121 -6.84 4.13 12.06
C LEU A 121 -7.51 4.83 10.88
N HIS A 122 -6.69 5.33 9.96
CA HIS A 122 -7.14 5.87 8.67
C HIS A 122 -7.03 4.83 7.54
N VAL A 123 -6.06 3.93 7.66
CA VAL A 123 -5.62 3.00 6.61
C VAL A 123 -5.04 1.75 7.25
N LEU A 124 -5.20 0.62 6.56
CA LEU A 124 -4.50 -0.62 6.86
C LEU A 124 -3.49 -0.96 5.76
N VAL A 125 -2.35 -1.50 6.16
CA VAL A 125 -1.38 -2.18 5.30
C VAL A 125 -1.41 -3.65 5.68
N VAL A 126 -1.68 -4.53 4.74
CA VAL A 126 -1.84 -5.97 5.00
C VAL A 126 -0.82 -6.75 4.20
N GLY A 127 -0.05 -7.60 4.88
CA GLY A 127 0.86 -8.55 4.24
C GLY A 127 2.33 -8.52 4.66
N PRO A 128 2.95 -7.40 5.08
CA PRO A 128 4.36 -7.39 5.48
C PRO A 128 4.68 -8.42 6.58
N GLY A 129 5.30 -9.54 6.19
CA GLY A 129 5.60 -10.66 7.08
C GLY A 129 4.38 -11.42 7.62
N LEU A 130 3.24 -11.39 6.92
CA LEU A 130 2.00 -12.06 7.36
C LEU A 130 2.12 -13.59 7.42
N SER A 131 3.03 -14.18 6.63
CA SER A 131 3.15 -15.63 6.39
C SER A 131 1.93 -16.23 5.67
N ARG A 132 2.00 -17.53 5.37
CA ARG A 132 0.92 -18.31 4.75
C ARG A 132 0.26 -19.30 5.70
N ASP A 133 0.48 -19.13 7.00
CA ASP A 133 -0.24 -19.89 8.02
C ASP A 133 -1.76 -19.67 7.88
N LYS A 134 -2.53 -20.75 8.01
CA LYS A 134 -3.97 -20.72 7.75
C LYS A 134 -4.71 -19.76 8.69
N LEU A 135 -4.42 -19.79 9.99
CA LEU A 135 -5.08 -18.91 10.95
C LEU A 135 -4.72 -17.43 10.70
N MET A 136 -3.45 -17.14 10.41
CA MET A 136 -3.01 -15.78 10.05
C MET A 136 -3.74 -15.25 8.80
N GLN A 137 -3.90 -16.09 7.78
CA GLN A 137 -4.60 -15.77 6.53
C GLN A 137 -6.11 -15.59 6.76
N ASP A 138 -6.76 -16.48 7.52
CA ASP A 138 -8.19 -16.39 7.85
C ASP A 138 -8.50 -15.11 8.64
N VAL A 139 -7.66 -14.77 9.63
CA VAL A 139 -7.80 -13.53 10.42
C VAL A 139 -7.59 -12.29 9.54
N ALA A 140 -6.54 -12.26 8.72
CA ALA A 140 -6.29 -11.14 7.81
C ALA A 140 -7.44 -10.94 6.80
N ARG A 141 -8.06 -12.03 6.33
CA ARG A 141 -9.22 -11.98 5.44
C ARG A 141 -10.38 -11.25 6.10
N GLU A 142 -10.75 -11.67 7.30
CA GLU A 142 -11.86 -11.05 8.04
C GLU A 142 -11.57 -9.60 8.43
N ILE A 143 -10.33 -9.27 8.80
CA ILE A 143 -9.88 -7.89 9.06
C ILE A 143 -10.08 -7.01 7.82
N MET A 144 -9.70 -7.49 6.63
CA MET A 144 -9.88 -6.75 5.38
C MET A 144 -11.36 -6.53 5.07
N LEU A 145 -12.21 -7.54 5.30
CA LEU A 145 -13.66 -7.41 5.13
C LEU A 145 -14.25 -6.37 6.10
N LYS A 146 -13.83 -6.38 7.37
CA LYS A 146 -14.24 -5.36 8.36
C LYS A 146 -13.75 -3.96 8.03
N ALA A 147 -12.54 -3.83 7.51
CA ALA A 147 -12.02 -2.53 7.07
C ALA A 147 -12.85 -1.95 5.89
N ARG A 148 -13.36 -2.82 5.01
CA ARG A 148 -14.27 -2.44 3.93
C ARG A 148 -15.62 -1.95 4.44
N GLU A 149 -16.20 -2.65 5.43
CA GLU A 149 -17.44 -2.20 6.09
C GLU A 149 -17.31 -0.77 6.65
N LEU A 150 -16.11 -0.37 7.08
CA LEU A 150 -15.79 0.98 7.57
C LEU A 150 -15.29 1.96 6.50
N ASN A 151 -15.31 1.57 5.21
CA ASN A 151 -14.83 2.40 4.11
C ASN A 151 -13.37 2.90 4.30
N MET A 152 -12.54 2.08 4.97
CA MET A 152 -11.14 2.35 5.28
C MET A 152 -10.24 1.95 4.10
N ALA A 153 -9.23 2.76 3.78
CA ALA A 153 -8.26 2.41 2.75
C ALA A 153 -7.41 1.20 3.14
N ILE A 154 -7.08 0.34 2.18
CA ILE A 154 -6.31 -0.90 2.41
C ILE A 154 -5.18 -0.99 1.39
N VAL A 155 -3.94 -1.03 1.85
CA VAL A 155 -2.77 -1.41 1.05
C VAL A 155 -2.55 -2.91 1.22
N VAL A 156 -2.35 -3.62 0.13
CA VAL A 156 -2.09 -5.06 0.13
C VAL A 156 -0.75 -5.34 -0.55
N ASP A 157 0.20 -5.90 0.20
CA ASP A 157 1.55 -6.24 -0.29
C ASP A 157 1.92 -7.69 0.10
N ALA A 158 2.96 -8.24 -0.51
CA ALA A 158 3.54 -9.54 -0.15
C ALA A 158 2.50 -10.67 0.04
N ASP A 159 2.49 -11.37 1.19
CA ASP A 159 1.54 -12.46 1.44
C ASP A 159 0.08 -11.98 1.63
N GLY A 160 -0.18 -10.68 1.73
CA GLY A 160 -1.52 -10.12 1.54
C GLY A 160 -2.01 -10.27 0.10
N LEU A 161 -1.10 -10.21 -0.89
CA LEU A 161 -1.44 -10.47 -2.29
C LEU A 161 -1.69 -11.97 -2.53
N PHE A 162 -0.98 -12.85 -1.80
CA PHE A 162 -1.30 -14.27 -1.77
C PHE A 162 -2.72 -14.49 -1.21
N LEU A 163 -3.10 -13.78 -0.15
CA LEU A 163 -4.46 -13.80 0.38
C LEU A 163 -5.48 -13.41 -0.70
N VAL A 164 -5.28 -12.27 -1.35
CA VAL A 164 -6.17 -11.78 -2.42
C VAL A 164 -6.24 -12.75 -3.60
N GLN A 165 -5.15 -13.42 -3.95
CA GLN A 165 -5.17 -14.45 -4.99
C GLN A 165 -6.14 -15.58 -4.63
N ASN A 166 -6.16 -16.02 -3.37
CA ASN A 166 -7.07 -17.09 -2.93
C ASN A 166 -8.49 -16.57 -2.69
N HIS A 167 -8.60 -15.33 -2.21
CA HIS A 167 -9.84 -14.65 -1.78
C HIS A 167 -10.01 -13.28 -2.46
N PRO A 168 -10.24 -13.20 -3.79
CA PRO A 168 -10.36 -11.93 -4.49
C PRO A 168 -11.51 -11.06 -3.97
N GLU A 169 -12.55 -11.67 -3.40
CA GLU A 169 -13.69 -11.00 -2.78
C GLU A 169 -13.30 -10.01 -1.69
N THR A 170 -12.11 -10.16 -1.09
CA THR A 170 -11.59 -9.26 -0.05
C THR A 170 -11.27 -7.86 -0.56
N VAL A 171 -11.04 -7.68 -1.86
CA VAL A 171 -10.75 -6.38 -2.47
C VAL A 171 -11.62 -6.07 -3.67
N LYS A 172 -12.30 -7.08 -4.24
CA LYS A 172 -13.10 -6.90 -5.46
C LYS A 172 -14.14 -5.79 -5.29
N ASP A 173 -14.26 -4.95 -6.32
CA ASP A 173 -15.17 -3.81 -6.37
C ASP A 173 -14.93 -2.76 -5.26
N TYR A 174 -13.70 -2.69 -4.73
CA TYR A 174 -13.33 -1.77 -3.66
C TYR A 174 -12.21 -0.81 -4.09
N ALA A 175 -12.60 0.37 -4.57
CA ALA A 175 -11.67 1.39 -5.10
C ALA A 175 -10.67 1.95 -4.07
N LYS A 176 -10.89 1.73 -2.77
CA LYS A 176 -9.96 2.10 -1.70
C LYS A 176 -8.93 1.02 -1.36
N ALA A 177 -8.95 -0.11 -2.08
CA ALA A 177 -7.85 -1.08 -2.04
C ALA A 177 -6.77 -0.71 -3.05
N VAL A 178 -5.51 -0.76 -2.60
CA VAL A 178 -4.32 -0.58 -3.44
C VAL A 178 -3.41 -1.79 -3.30
N LEU A 179 -3.17 -2.50 -4.39
CA LEU A 179 -2.35 -3.70 -4.44
C LEU A 179 -0.97 -3.33 -4.98
N THR A 180 0.11 -3.80 -4.36
CA THR A 180 1.49 -3.45 -4.75
C THR A 180 2.28 -4.65 -5.30
N PRO A 181 1.79 -5.41 -6.29
CA PRO A 181 2.46 -6.62 -6.73
C PRO A 181 3.81 -6.34 -7.41
N ASN A 182 4.80 -7.17 -7.09
CA ASN A 182 5.98 -7.34 -7.93
C ASN A 182 5.63 -8.12 -9.21
N VAL A 183 6.60 -8.29 -10.11
CA VAL A 183 6.38 -8.99 -11.41
C VAL A 183 5.78 -10.39 -11.24
N VAL A 184 6.23 -11.16 -10.24
CA VAL A 184 5.75 -12.54 -10.00
C VAL A 184 4.36 -12.53 -9.37
N GLU A 185 4.14 -11.66 -8.37
CA GLU A 185 2.82 -11.51 -7.74
C GLU A 185 1.77 -11.02 -8.74
N PHE A 186 2.15 -10.12 -9.64
CA PHE A 186 1.27 -9.59 -10.68
C PHE A 186 0.87 -10.67 -11.68
N GLN A 187 1.79 -11.55 -12.07
CA GLN A 187 1.50 -12.70 -12.92
C GLN A 187 0.50 -13.65 -12.25
N ARG A 188 0.70 -13.96 -10.96
CA ARG A 188 -0.23 -14.81 -10.20
C ARG A 188 -1.63 -14.22 -10.08
N LEU A 189 -1.73 -12.90 -9.88
CA LEU A 189 -3.03 -12.20 -9.88
C LEU A 189 -3.69 -12.24 -11.25
N CYS A 190 -2.93 -12.01 -12.33
CA CYS A 190 -3.44 -12.16 -13.70
C CYS A 190 -3.98 -13.57 -13.96
N GLU A 191 -3.21 -14.61 -13.63
CA GLU A 191 -3.62 -16.02 -13.78
C GLU A 191 -4.92 -16.31 -13.01
N ARG A 192 -5.02 -15.83 -11.76
CA ARG A 192 -6.22 -15.99 -10.94
C ARG A 192 -7.45 -15.34 -11.58
N MET A 193 -7.26 -14.17 -12.20
CA MET A 193 -8.32 -13.43 -12.88
C MET A 193 -8.50 -13.86 -14.34
N GLN A 194 -7.85 -14.95 -14.77
CA GLN A 194 -7.91 -15.48 -16.14
C GLN A 194 -7.46 -14.48 -17.22
N ILE A 195 -6.51 -13.62 -16.88
CA ILE A 195 -5.90 -12.64 -17.78
C ILE A 195 -4.57 -13.19 -18.26
N ASN A 196 -4.36 -13.22 -19.58
CA ASN A 196 -3.08 -13.58 -20.15
C ASN A 196 -2.12 -12.36 -20.13
N PRO A 197 -1.03 -12.39 -19.33
CA PRO A 197 -0.12 -11.25 -19.21
C PRO A 197 0.74 -11.02 -20.47
N LYS A 198 0.71 -11.94 -21.45
CA LYS A 198 1.41 -11.81 -22.73
C LYS A 198 0.57 -11.17 -23.83
N GLU A 199 -0.73 -11.01 -23.60
CA GLU A 199 -1.66 -10.51 -24.61
C GLU A 199 -1.85 -8.99 -24.47
N GLY A 200 -0.99 -8.19 -25.09
CA GLY A 200 -1.05 -6.73 -25.02
C GLY A 200 0.18 -6.12 -24.37
N ASN A 201 0.25 -4.79 -24.33
CA ASN A 201 1.36 -4.08 -23.68
C ASN A 201 1.18 -4.06 -22.14
N PRO A 202 2.24 -3.76 -21.35
CA PRO A 202 2.14 -3.75 -19.89
C PRO A 202 1.01 -2.88 -19.32
N ASP A 203 0.77 -1.71 -19.92
CA ASP A 203 -0.25 -0.76 -19.49
C ASP A 203 -1.66 -1.37 -19.67
N GLU A 204 -1.92 -2.03 -20.80
CA GLU A 204 -3.17 -2.74 -21.09
C GLU A 204 -3.42 -3.94 -20.17
N VAL A 205 -2.37 -4.68 -19.82
CA VAL A 205 -2.48 -5.83 -18.90
C VAL A 205 -2.82 -5.33 -17.49
N ALA A 206 -2.16 -4.26 -17.02
CA ALA A 206 -2.45 -3.65 -15.73
C ALA A 206 -3.89 -3.13 -15.65
N LEU A 207 -4.36 -2.43 -16.70
CA LEU A 207 -5.74 -1.96 -16.83
C LEU A 207 -6.74 -3.12 -16.71
N ARG A 208 -6.54 -4.20 -17.47
CA ARG A 208 -7.43 -5.37 -17.42
C ARG A 208 -7.45 -6.04 -16.05
N LEU A 209 -6.31 -6.13 -15.35
CA LEU A 209 -6.27 -6.70 -14.01
C LEU A 209 -7.09 -5.86 -13.03
N SER A 210 -6.91 -4.54 -13.05
CA SER A 210 -7.70 -3.63 -12.22
C SER A 210 -9.20 -3.71 -12.55
N GLN A 211 -9.56 -3.74 -13.84
CA GLN A 211 -10.95 -3.89 -14.29
C GLN A 211 -11.57 -5.22 -13.84
N ALA A 212 -10.84 -6.33 -13.96
CA ALA A 212 -11.32 -7.64 -13.52
C ALA A 212 -11.54 -7.71 -12.00
N LEU A 213 -10.78 -6.93 -11.23
CA LEU A 213 -10.94 -6.76 -9.80
C LEU A 213 -11.96 -5.65 -9.44
N GLY A 214 -12.65 -5.04 -10.40
CA GLY A 214 -13.69 -4.05 -10.13
C GLY A 214 -13.19 -2.63 -9.88
N GLY A 215 -12.08 -2.24 -10.51
CA GLY A 215 -11.49 -0.90 -10.38
C GLY A 215 -10.57 -0.73 -9.16
N VAL A 216 -10.10 -1.84 -8.59
CA VAL A 216 -9.08 -1.85 -7.54
C VAL A 216 -7.78 -1.26 -8.06
N ILE A 217 -7.12 -0.42 -7.27
CA ILE A 217 -5.88 0.22 -7.72
C ILE A 217 -4.73 -0.78 -7.69
N ILE A 218 -3.99 -0.86 -8.79
CA ILE A 218 -2.82 -1.72 -8.93
C ILE A 218 -1.58 -0.86 -9.10
N VAL A 219 -0.59 -1.05 -8.24
CA VAL A 219 0.78 -0.53 -8.35
C VAL A 219 1.67 -1.70 -8.78
N GLN A 220 1.79 -1.91 -10.08
CA GLN A 220 2.66 -2.94 -10.64
C GLN A 220 4.13 -2.46 -10.55
N LYS A 221 4.87 -3.04 -9.61
CA LYS A 221 6.28 -2.69 -9.35
C LYS A 221 7.17 -3.21 -10.49
N GLY A 222 8.05 -2.37 -11.02
CA GLY A 222 8.90 -2.72 -12.18
C GLY A 222 10.09 -1.79 -12.38
N PRO A 223 10.72 -1.79 -13.58
CA PRO A 223 11.68 -0.75 -13.96
C PRO A 223 11.07 0.66 -13.87
N THR A 224 9.84 0.77 -14.38
CA THR A 224 8.88 1.86 -14.16
C THR A 224 7.70 1.27 -13.40
N ASP A 225 7.20 1.95 -12.37
CA ASP A 225 5.99 1.49 -11.69
C ASP A 225 4.77 1.97 -12.48
N LEU A 226 3.87 1.03 -12.79
CA LEU A 226 2.58 1.32 -13.43
C LEU A 226 1.52 1.36 -12.35
N ILE A 227 0.74 2.43 -12.33
CA ILE A 227 -0.31 2.65 -11.35
C ILE A 227 -1.61 2.79 -12.12
N THR A 228 -2.64 2.03 -11.78
CA THR A 228 -3.91 2.06 -12.52
C THR A 228 -5.11 1.74 -11.65
N ASN A 229 -6.22 2.42 -11.92
CA ASN A 229 -7.55 2.18 -11.38
C ASN A 229 -8.49 1.49 -12.39
N GLY A 230 -7.92 0.95 -13.48
CA GLY A 230 -8.68 0.29 -14.55
C GLY A 230 -9.29 1.24 -15.57
N LYS A 231 -9.13 2.56 -15.41
CA LYS A 231 -9.56 3.58 -16.37
C LYS A 231 -8.39 4.26 -17.05
N GLU A 232 -7.33 4.56 -16.29
CA GLU A 232 -6.10 5.16 -16.79
C GLU A 232 -4.86 4.56 -16.13
N VAL A 233 -3.69 4.91 -16.67
CA VAL A 233 -2.39 4.46 -16.16
C VAL A 233 -1.51 5.67 -15.89
N LEU A 234 -0.99 5.75 -14.67
CA LEU A 234 0.11 6.65 -14.31
C LEU A 234 1.43 5.90 -14.34
N LYS A 235 2.51 6.59 -14.74
CA LYS A 235 3.87 6.05 -14.71
C LYS A 235 4.72 6.80 -13.68
N CYS A 236 5.33 6.06 -12.76
CA CYS A 236 6.37 6.59 -11.89
C CYS A 236 7.74 6.20 -12.46
N GLU A 237 8.37 7.16 -13.14
CA GLU A 237 9.68 7.02 -13.79
C GLU A 237 10.83 7.54 -12.92
N GLN A 238 10.56 7.86 -11.65
CA GLN A 238 11.59 8.29 -10.71
C GLN A 238 12.72 7.25 -10.68
N GLN A 239 13.96 7.72 -10.88
CA GLN A 239 15.11 6.83 -10.88
C GLN A 239 15.30 6.22 -9.49
N GLY A 240 15.40 4.88 -9.44
CA GLY A 240 15.73 4.11 -8.24
C GLY A 240 17.22 3.76 -8.15
N GLY A 241 17.61 3.16 -7.02
CA GLY A 241 18.92 2.56 -6.86
C GLY A 241 19.05 1.24 -7.63
N LEU A 242 20.28 0.84 -7.96
CA LEU A 242 20.53 -0.44 -8.63
C LEU A 242 20.56 -1.64 -7.67
N ARG A 243 20.78 -1.39 -6.37
CA ARG A 243 20.75 -2.44 -5.34
C ARG A 243 19.31 -2.76 -4.96
N ARG A 244 18.92 -4.02 -5.16
CA ARG A 244 17.68 -4.57 -4.60
C ARG A 244 17.92 -4.96 -3.14
N VAL A 245 17.30 -4.23 -2.22
CA VAL A 245 17.25 -4.58 -0.80
C VAL A 245 15.96 -5.33 -0.50
N GLY A 246 16.00 -6.27 0.45
CA GLY A 246 14.87 -7.17 0.72
C GLY A 246 13.58 -6.43 1.08
N GLY A 247 13.65 -5.42 1.95
CA GLY A 247 12.47 -4.69 2.44
C GLY A 247 12.11 -3.41 1.66
N GLN A 248 12.51 -3.27 0.39
CA GLN A 248 12.09 -2.11 -0.41
C GLN A 248 10.57 -2.08 -0.64
N GLY A 249 9.93 -3.26 -0.77
CA GLY A 249 8.47 -3.36 -0.85
C GLY A 249 7.78 -2.92 0.44
N ASP A 250 8.37 -3.27 1.59
CA ASP A 250 7.85 -2.86 2.90
C ASP A 250 7.90 -1.33 3.05
N ILE A 251 8.98 -0.68 2.60
CA ILE A 251 9.06 0.79 2.56
C ILE A 251 7.96 1.38 1.67
N LEU A 252 7.71 0.80 0.49
CA LEU A 252 6.63 1.26 -0.39
C LEU A 252 5.26 1.12 0.28
N SER A 253 4.97 -0.03 0.92
CA SER A 253 3.67 -0.25 1.53
C SER A 253 3.40 0.71 2.70
N GLY A 254 4.42 1.03 3.50
CA GLY A 254 4.33 2.00 4.58
C GLY A 254 4.15 3.45 4.10
N THR A 255 4.98 3.86 3.13
CA THR A 255 4.86 5.20 2.53
C THR A 255 3.52 5.38 1.84
N LEU A 256 3.03 4.35 1.15
CA LEU A 256 1.70 4.33 0.55
C LEU A 256 0.58 4.40 1.58
N GLY A 257 0.69 3.66 2.69
CA GLY A 257 -0.25 3.79 3.80
C GLY A 257 -0.35 5.25 4.27
N THR A 258 0.78 5.91 4.48
CA THR A 258 0.82 7.32 4.91
C THR A 258 0.17 8.25 3.90
N PHE A 259 0.50 8.13 2.61
CA PHE A 259 -0.14 8.93 1.56
C PHE A 259 -1.65 8.69 1.47
N LEU A 260 -2.14 7.46 1.71
CA LEU A 260 -3.58 7.17 1.75
C LEU A 260 -4.26 7.74 3.00
N ALA A 261 -3.55 7.79 4.14
CA ALA A 261 -4.04 8.46 5.33
C ALA A 261 -4.16 9.97 5.12
N TRP A 262 -3.18 10.58 4.44
CA TRP A 262 -3.22 11.98 4.03
C TRP A 262 -4.30 12.26 3.00
N ALA A 263 -4.47 11.39 2.01
CA ALA A 263 -5.57 11.44 1.05
C ALA A 263 -6.93 11.45 1.73
N LYS A 264 -7.15 10.58 2.73
CA LYS A 264 -8.39 10.59 3.52
C LYS A 264 -8.60 11.96 4.20
N ALA A 265 -7.56 12.50 4.82
CA ALA A 265 -7.65 13.79 5.51
C ALA A 265 -7.86 14.96 4.54
N TYR A 266 -7.33 14.88 3.30
CA TYR A 266 -7.63 15.81 2.20
C TYR A 266 -9.12 15.72 1.81
N GLU A 267 -9.65 14.52 1.59
CA GLU A 267 -11.07 14.33 1.25
C GLU A 267 -12.01 14.81 2.38
N GLU A 268 -11.58 14.71 3.63
CA GLU A 268 -12.30 15.21 4.80
C GLU A 268 -12.12 16.71 5.06
N GLY A 269 -11.28 17.41 4.28
CA GLY A 269 -11.04 18.85 4.40
C GLY A 269 -10.38 19.24 5.72
N VAL A 270 -9.49 18.40 6.26
CA VAL A 270 -8.83 18.62 7.56
C VAL A 270 -7.96 19.90 7.57
N TRP A 271 -7.52 20.38 6.41
CA TRP A 271 -6.84 21.66 6.24
C TRP A 271 -7.33 22.38 4.96
N GLN A 272 -6.97 23.66 4.82
CA GLN A 272 -7.31 24.43 3.62
C GLN A 272 -6.44 24.02 2.43
N HIS A 273 -7.08 23.64 1.32
CA HIS A 273 -6.44 23.28 0.05
C HIS A 273 -7.31 23.71 -1.14
N SER A 274 -6.80 23.60 -2.36
CA SER A 274 -7.51 24.02 -3.58
C SER A 274 -8.82 23.27 -3.81
N GLY A 275 -8.86 21.99 -3.42
CA GLY A 275 -9.98 21.09 -3.70
C GLY A 275 -10.06 20.64 -5.16
N GLU A 276 -9.00 20.85 -5.94
CA GLU A 276 -8.99 20.59 -7.38
C GLU A 276 -8.69 19.13 -7.76
N ILE A 277 -8.39 18.26 -6.79
CA ILE A 277 -8.15 16.84 -7.04
C ILE A 277 -9.49 16.11 -6.99
N GLN A 278 -9.86 15.45 -8.08
CA GLN A 278 -11.09 14.64 -8.10
C GLN A 278 -10.91 13.43 -7.20
N SER A 279 -11.93 13.04 -6.44
CA SER A 279 -11.85 11.91 -5.48
C SER A 279 -11.37 10.60 -6.12
N GLN A 280 -11.69 10.38 -7.41
CA GLN A 280 -11.25 9.20 -8.16
C GLN A 280 -9.73 9.17 -8.47
N ASP A 281 -9.05 10.32 -8.40
CA ASP A 281 -7.62 10.48 -8.68
C ASP A 281 -6.78 10.52 -7.39
N VAL A 282 -7.40 10.85 -6.25
CA VAL A 282 -6.73 11.02 -4.96
C VAL A 282 -5.86 9.81 -4.60
N ALA A 283 -6.42 8.60 -4.64
CA ALA A 283 -5.69 7.38 -4.29
C ALA A 283 -4.62 6.99 -5.34
N MET A 284 -4.84 7.33 -6.61
CA MET A 284 -3.84 7.17 -7.68
C MET A 284 -2.64 8.11 -7.49
N PHE A 285 -2.89 9.35 -7.06
CA PHE A 285 -1.86 10.35 -6.76
C PHE A 285 -1.10 9.97 -5.49
N ALA A 286 -1.80 9.47 -4.46
CA ALA A 286 -1.19 8.89 -3.26
C ALA A 286 -0.22 7.75 -3.60
N ALA A 287 -0.65 6.81 -4.45
CA ALA A 287 0.18 5.73 -4.96
C ALA A 287 1.42 6.24 -5.71
N TRP A 288 1.23 7.24 -6.57
CA TRP A 288 2.33 7.82 -7.35
C TRP A 288 3.35 8.54 -6.46
N GLY A 289 2.90 9.31 -5.47
CA GLY A 289 3.76 9.97 -4.48
C GLY A 289 4.59 8.96 -3.69
N ALA A 290 3.97 7.88 -3.21
CA ALA A 290 4.67 6.82 -2.48
C ALA A 290 5.74 6.11 -3.32
N CYS A 291 5.44 5.79 -4.59
CA CYS A 291 6.42 5.26 -5.54
C CYS A 291 7.59 6.21 -5.76
N THR A 292 7.31 7.50 -5.97
CA THR A 292 8.34 8.52 -6.18
C THR A 292 9.29 8.62 -4.98
N ILE A 293 8.75 8.73 -3.76
CA ILE A 293 9.56 8.79 -2.53
C ILE A 293 10.39 7.53 -2.35
N THR A 294 9.79 6.36 -2.52
CA THR A 294 10.47 5.07 -2.31
C THR A 294 11.62 4.88 -3.31
N ARG A 295 11.38 5.20 -4.58
CA ARG A 295 12.41 5.14 -5.63
C ARG A 295 13.54 6.11 -5.35
N ASP A 296 13.22 7.34 -4.98
CA ASP A 296 14.22 8.34 -4.65
C ASP A 296 15.07 7.94 -3.42
N SER A 297 14.43 7.36 -2.40
CA SER A 297 15.11 6.86 -1.19
C SER A 297 16.09 5.74 -1.54
N SER A 298 15.66 4.82 -2.42
CA SER A 298 16.53 3.75 -2.96
C SER A 298 17.72 4.32 -3.71
N ARG A 299 17.50 5.33 -4.56
CA ARG A 299 18.56 5.99 -5.34
C ARG A 299 19.58 6.66 -4.43
N ARG A 300 19.12 7.46 -3.46
CA ARG A 300 19.98 8.15 -2.49
C ARG A 300 20.79 7.15 -1.66
N GLY A 301 20.14 6.11 -1.14
CA GLY A 301 20.80 5.06 -0.38
C GLY A 301 21.86 4.36 -1.22
N PHE A 302 21.54 4.04 -2.47
CA PHE A 302 22.50 3.39 -3.38
C PHE A 302 23.69 4.30 -3.71
N GLN A 303 23.48 5.61 -3.87
CA GLN A 303 24.58 6.55 -4.07
C GLN A 303 25.54 6.60 -2.87
N LYS A 304 25.04 6.45 -1.65
CA LYS A 304 25.85 6.47 -0.42
C LYS A 304 26.56 5.15 -0.14
N TYR A 305 25.86 4.03 -0.31
CA TYR A 305 26.34 2.71 0.17
C TYR A 305 26.63 1.71 -0.95
N GLY A 306 26.27 2.04 -2.20
CA GLY A 306 26.52 1.21 -3.38
C GLY A 306 26.04 -0.23 -3.20
N ARG A 307 26.94 -1.18 -3.46
CA ARG A 307 26.67 -2.61 -3.29
C ARG A 307 26.29 -2.98 -1.86
N ALA A 308 26.73 -2.25 -0.84
CA ALA A 308 26.50 -2.60 0.57
C ALA A 308 25.16 -2.11 1.13
N LEU A 309 24.36 -1.35 0.36
CA LEU A 309 23.08 -0.80 0.83
C LEU A 309 22.18 -1.88 1.48
N LEU A 310 21.68 -1.55 2.67
CA LEU A 310 20.69 -2.31 3.44
C LEU A 310 19.35 -1.58 3.49
N THR A 311 18.27 -2.29 3.82
CA THR A 311 16.92 -1.67 3.97
C THR A 311 16.89 -0.63 5.09
N SER A 312 17.57 -0.88 6.21
CA SER A 312 17.66 0.09 7.33
C SER A 312 18.34 1.40 6.92
N GLN A 313 19.33 1.34 6.03
CA GLN A 313 19.98 2.55 5.49
C GLN A 313 19.08 3.26 4.48
N MET A 314 18.32 2.51 3.68
CA MET A 314 17.32 3.10 2.78
C MET A 314 16.20 3.81 3.54
N LEU A 315 15.81 3.34 4.73
CA LEU A 315 14.84 4.03 5.59
C LEU A 315 15.30 5.46 5.95
N GLU A 316 16.59 5.65 6.20
CA GLU A 316 17.14 6.97 6.56
C GLU A 316 17.06 7.99 5.42
N GLU A 317 16.85 7.52 4.19
CA GLU A 317 16.71 8.40 3.03
C GLU A 317 15.26 8.85 2.75
N ILE A 318 14.27 8.31 3.48
CA ILE A 318 12.86 8.70 3.32
C ILE A 318 12.66 10.19 3.60
N GLY A 319 13.21 10.70 4.71
CA GLY A 319 13.14 12.11 5.07
C GLY A 319 13.78 13.01 4.00
N PRO A 320 15.06 12.79 3.62
CA PRO A 320 15.70 13.51 2.51
C PRO A 320 14.93 13.45 1.19
N SER A 321 14.34 12.30 0.84
CA SER A 321 13.48 12.16 -0.34
C SER A 321 12.18 12.93 -0.21
N TYR A 322 11.55 12.94 0.96
CA TYR A 322 10.37 13.75 1.25
C TYR A 322 10.68 15.24 1.06
N VAL A 323 11.75 15.75 1.68
CA VAL A 323 12.16 17.16 1.54
C VAL A 323 12.39 17.54 0.08
N SER A 324 13.09 16.68 -0.67
CA SER A 324 13.33 16.88 -2.09
C SER A 324 12.03 16.85 -2.91
N PHE A 325 11.08 16.02 -2.50
CA PHE A 325 9.80 15.87 -3.17
C PHE A 325 8.88 17.05 -2.91
N VAL A 326 8.75 17.56 -1.68
CA VAL A 326 7.82 18.66 -1.36
C VAL A 326 8.38 20.05 -1.71
N GLY A 327 9.71 20.21 -1.72
CA GLY A 327 10.36 21.51 -1.82
C GLY A 327 10.26 22.30 -0.51
N GLY A 328 11.08 23.34 -0.34
CA GLY A 328 11.26 24.03 0.95
C GLY A 328 10.02 24.71 1.58
N ASN A 329 8.87 24.75 0.89
CA ASN A 329 7.66 25.45 1.34
C ASN A 329 6.72 24.61 2.24
N LYS A 330 7.05 23.33 2.51
CA LYS A 330 6.30 22.44 3.41
C LYS A 330 7.17 21.82 4.52
N LEU A 331 8.30 22.47 4.82
CA LEU A 331 9.19 22.13 5.95
C LEU A 331 8.83 22.96 7.18
#